data_AF-A0A7W6EGU9-F1
#
_entry.id   AF-A0A7W6EGU9-F1
#
_cell.length_a   1.000
_cell.length_b   1.000
_cell.length_c   1.000
_cell.angle_alpha   90.00
_cell.angle_beta   90.00
_cell.angle_gamma   90.00
#
_symmetry.space_group_name_H-M   'P 1'
#
loop_
_entity.id
_entity.type
_entity.pdbx_description
1 polymer ?
#
loop_
_entity_poly.entity_id
_entity_poly.type
_entity_poly.pdbx_seq_one_letter_code
_entity_poly.pdbx_strand_id
1 'polypeptide(L)'
;MASSPNGSGTKTPQSTPPQASPPSGRLTTLALVGGAVLVIAGGAAFYFASKKAVQPVPDDAVTVTITGKTCDPNDLTVPAGRRTFKIINNSDRTVEWEILDGVMVLEERENIAPGFSSILNARLEAGTYEITCGLLSNPRGRLVVTPSAESTDSARPPLTAFIGPLAEYKVYLALETSALGAAAADLAQAIRDGDIDRARQLYGPARALYRHIEPVAQRFVDLDSAINARADYLDRREADPAFTGFHRLEYGLFDQSSLTGLAPIADKLVADIATLEERLGTLQLQPERMADGANTLLTRVAGSFGSDGEERYSGTDLDSLVATLAGTAKIISLLNPLVVKADPAIAADAQAKLDAATARIEALRTPQGYPRFDALDAGQRAAIADDLRALAEATTRLNAAIGLE
;
A
#
# COMPACT_ATOMS: atom_id res chain seq x y z
N MET A 1 -46.68 67.59 -4.35
CA MET A 1 -45.80 68.63 -3.80
C MET A 1 -44.52 67.95 -3.35
N ALA A 2 -43.39 68.40 -3.92
CA ALA A 2 -42.01 68.37 -3.43
C ALA A 2 -41.41 67.05 -2.88
N SER A 3 -40.13 66.71 -3.04
CA SER A 3 -39.01 67.11 -3.89
C SER A 3 -37.89 66.13 -3.48
N SER A 4 -37.21 65.51 -4.43
CA SER A 4 -35.97 64.75 -4.17
C SER A 4 -34.88 65.67 -3.61
N PRO A 5 -34.00 65.21 -2.71
CA PRO A 5 -32.72 65.87 -2.48
C PRO A 5 -31.60 65.22 -3.31
N ASN A 6 -30.89 66.11 -3.99
CA ASN A 6 -29.66 65.91 -4.74
C ASN A 6 -28.52 65.35 -3.87
N GLY A 7 -27.86 64.30 -4.37
CA GLY A 7 -26.51 63.92 -3.97
C GLY A 7 -25.50 64.38 -5.02
N SER A 8 -24.73 65.40 -4.68
CA SER A 8 -23.66 65.99 -5.49
C SER A 8 -22.49 65.03 -5.68
N GLY A 9 -22.23 64.61 -6.92
CA GLY A 9 -21.03 63.87 -7.30
C GLY A 9 -19.81 64.79 -7.42
N THR A 10 -18.83 64.61 -6.54
CA THR A 10 -17.49 65.18 -6.64
C THR A 10 -16.67 64.38 -7.66
N LYS A 11 -16.30 65.00 -8.78
CA LYS A 11 -15.36 64.45 -9.78
C LYS A 11 -13.92 64.60 -9.27
N THR A 12 -13.23 63.49 -9.05
CA THR A 12 -11.79 63.42 -8.81
C THR A 12 -11.01 63.71 -10.10
N PRO A 13 -9.91 64.50 -10.09
CA PRO A 13 -9.10 64.73 -11.27
C PRO A 13 -8.25 63.50 -11.59
N GLN A 14 -8.29 63.04 -12.86
CA GLN A 14 -7.39 62.01 -13.37
C GLN A 14 -5.97 62.57 -13.49
N SER A 15 -5.01 61.98 -12.78
CA SER A 15 -3.58 62.19 -12.97
C SER A 15 -3.09 61.38 -14.17
N THR A 16 -2.44 62.06 -15.12
CA THR A 16 -1.75 61.41 -16.24
C THR A 16 -0.50 60.68 -15.70
N PRO A 17 -0.24 59.40 -16.08
CA PRO A 17 0.99 58.72 -15.66
C PRO A 17 2.23 59.34 -16.34
N PRO A 18 3.40 59.33 -15.68
CA PRO A 18 4.63 59.86 -16.26
C PRO A 18 5.07 59.02 -17.47
N GLN A 19 5.36 59.67 -18.59
CA GLN A 19 6.01 59.05 -19.74
C GLN A 19 7.43 58.63 -19.36
N ALA A 20 7.70 57.32 -19.42
CA ALA A 20 9.04 56.79 -19.25
C ALA A 20 9.93 57.15 -20.45
N SER A 21 11.11 57.70 -20.19
CA SER A 21 12.12 58.01 -21.22
C SER A 21 12.55 56.73 -21.97
N PRO A 22 12.76 56.80 -23.29
CA PRO A 22 13.19 55.63 -24.06
C PRO A 22 14.58 55.16 -23.57
N PRO A 23 14.79 53.84 -23.44
CA PRO A 23 16.09 53.32 -23.02
C PRO A 23 17.17 53.72 -24.03
N SER A 24 18.34 54.11 -23.52
CA SER A 24 19.48 54.49 -24.37
C SER A 24 19.84 53.35 -25.34
N GLY A 25 20.07 53.66 -26.62
CA GLY A 25 20.26 52.65 -27.66
C GLY A 25 21.36 51.62 -27.38
N ARG A 26 22.36 51.96 -26.57
CA ARG A 26 23.42 51.04 -26.15
C ARG A 26 22.92 49.92 -25.23
N LEU A 27 21.98 50.22 -24.32
CA LEU A 27 21.39 49.22 -23.43
C LEU A 27 20.55 48.21 -24.24
N THR A 28 19.83 48.70 -25.25
CA THR A 28 19.00 47.87 -26.13
C THR A 28 19.86 46.93 -26.98
N THR A 29 21.01 47.41 -27.50
CA THR A 29 21.96 46.56 -28.24
C THR A 29 22.59 45.50 -27.35
N LEU A 30 22.99 45.84 -26.12
CA LEU A 30 23.54 44.89 -25.15
C LEU A 30 22.53 43.81 -24.76
N ALA A 31 21.26 44.18 -24.55
CA ALA A 31 20.19 43.23 -24.25
C ALA A 31 19.91 42.29 -25.43
N LEU A 32 19.93 42.79 -26.67
CA LEU A 32 19.77 41.98 -27.88
C LEU A 32 20.93 40.98 -28.08
N VAL A 33 22.16 41.42 -27.89
CA VAL A 33 23.35 40.54 -27.99
C VAL A 33 23.34 39.50 -26.86
N GLY A 34 23.01 39.90 -25.63
CA GLY A 34 22.87 38.97 -24.50
C GLY A 34 21.79 37.91 -24.74
N GLY A 35 20.63 38.32 -25.26
CA GLY A 35 19.56 37.40 -25.65
C GLY A 35 19.98 36.42 -26.75
N ALA A 36 20.68 36.90 -27.79
CA ALA A 36 21.19 36.05 -28.86
C ALA A 36 22.20 35.01 -28.36
N VAL A 37 23.12 35.41 -27.45
CA VAL A 37 24.08 34.48 -26.84
C VAL A 37 23.38 33.42 -25.98
N LEU A 38 22.36 33.79 -25.21
CA LEU A 38 21.58 32.84 -24.41
C LEU A 38 20.79 31.85 -25.28
N VAL A 39 20.22 32.29 -26.41
CA VAL A 39 19.55 31.39 -27.36
C VAL A 39 20.53 30.39 -27.98
N ILE A 40 21.73 30.85 -28.37
CA ILE A 40 22.76 29.97 -28.92
C ILE A 40 23.25 28.97 -27.86
N ALA A 41 23.51 29.42 -26.63
CA ALA A 41 23.92 28.55 -25.53
C ALA A 41 22.83 27.54 -25.15
N GLY A 42 21.57 27.96 -25.09
CA GLY A 42 20.42 27.08 -24.86
C GLY A 42 20.24 26.05 -25.97
N GLY A 43 20.39 26.46 -27.24
CA GLY A 43 20.36 25.54 -28.38
C GLY A 43 21.50 24.52 -28.36
N ALA A 44 22.71 24.96 -28.01
CA ALA A 44 23.87 24.06 -27.86
C ALA A 44 23.69 23.07 -26.70
N ALA A 45 23.18 23.53 -25.56
CA ALA A 45 22.88 22.68 -24.41
C ALA A 45 21.78 21.66 -24.73
N PHE A 46 20.71 22.08 -25.40
CA PHE A 46 19.63 21.20 -25.87
C PHE A 46 20.14 20.16 -26.88
N TYR A 47 21.00 20.57 -27.82
CA TYR A 47 21.63 19.66 -28.78
C TYR A 47 22.53 18.62 -28.07
N PHE A 48 23.32 19.04 -27.08
CA PHE A 48 24.17 18.14 -26.31
C PHE A 48 23.37 17.18 -25.43
N ALA A 49 22.31 17.66 -24.78
CA ALA A 49 21.42 16.86 -23.96
C ALA A 49 20.67 15.81 -24.80
N SER A 50 20.14 16.20 -25.96
CA SER A 50 19.44 15.31 -26.90
C SER A 50 20.35 14.22 -27.48
N LYS A 51 21.64 14.50 -27.69
CA LYS A 51 22.65 13.48 -28.07
C LYS A 51 22.97 12.49 -26.95
N LYS A 52 22.79 12.86 -25.67
CA LYS A 52 23.05 12.00 -24.50
C LYS A 52 21.83 11.25 -23.98
N ALA A 53 20.62 11.65 -24.36
CA ALA A 53 19.37 11.06 -23.90
C ALA A 53 18.95 9.77 -24.64
N VAL A 54 19.81 9.20 -25.47
CA VAL A 54 19.57 7.88 -26.08
C VAL A 54 19.87 6.84 -25.02
N GLN A 55 18.82 6.23 -24.45
CA GLN A 55 18.98 5.06 -23.58
C GLN A 55 19.73 3.97 -24.38
N PRO A 56 20.82 3.40 -23.84
CA PRO A 56 21.52 2.32 -24.52
C PRO A 56 20.56 1.14 -24.66
N VAL A 57 20.33 0.72 -25.91
CA VAL A 57 19.58 -0.50 -26.20
C VAL A 57 20.49 -1.68 -25.89
N PRO A 58 20.07 -2.64 -25.05
CA PRO A 58 20.84 -3.86 -24.81
C PRO A 58 21.16 -4.59 -26.11
N ASP A 59 22.35 -5.18 -26.22
CA ASP A 59 22.81 -5.90 -27.43
C ASP A 59 21.91 -7.11 -27.77
N ASP A 60 21.18 -7.64 -26.79
CA ASP A 60 20.24 -8.77 -26.90
C ASP A 60 18.78 -8.34 -27.17
N ALA A 61 18.51 -7.05 -27.39
CA ALA A 61 17.16 -6.58 -27.67
C ALA A 61 16.63 -7.09 -29.02
N VAL A 62 15.40 -7.61 -29.02
CA VAL A 62 14.71 -8.07 -30.21
C VAL A 62 14.17 -6.87 -30.97
N THR A 63 14.64 -6.66 -32.20
CA THR A 63 14.18 -5.53 -33.01
C THR A 63 12.94 -5.91 -33.81
N VAL A 64 11.91 -5.07 -33.75
CA VAL A 64 10.67 -5.20 -34.52
C VAL A 64 10.43 -3.91 -35.28
N THR A 65 10.31 -4.00 -36.60
CA THR A 65 10.07 -2.83 -37.47
C THR A 65 8.65 -2.85 -38.00
N ILE A 66 7.88 -1.82 -37.71
CA ILE A 66 6.52 -1.67 -38.23
C ILE A 66 6.58 -0.99 -39.59
N THR A 67 6.12 -1.67 -40.63
CA THR A 67 6.05 -1.19 -42.02
C THR A 67 4.59 -1.15 -42.46
N GLY A 68 3.94 0.01 -42.31
CA GLY A 68 2.55 0.22 -42.70
C GLY A 68 1.56 -0.67 -41.94
N LYS A 69 1.23 -1.86 -42.49
CA LYS A 69 0.25 -2.81 -41.93
C LYS A 69 0.86 -4.08 -41.34
N THR A 70 2.17 -4.25 -41.40
CA THR A 70 2.87 -5.46 -40.94
C THR A 70 4.07 -5.10 -40.07
N CYS A 71 4.53 -6.05 -39.26
CA CYS A 71 5.82 -5.98 -38.60
C CYS A 71 6.84 -6.83 -39.36
N ASP A 72 8.11 -6.47 -39.24
CA ASP A 72 9.25 -7.31 -39.61
C ASP A 72 10.19 -7.46 -38.39
N PRO A 73 10.35 -8.67 -37.84
CA PRO A 73 9.59 -9.89 -38.15
C PRO A 73 8.13 -9.81 -37.67
N ASN A 74 7.23 -10.54 -38.34
CA ASN A 74 5.84 -10.75 -37.86
C ASN A 74 5.65 -12.09 -37.13
N ASP A 75 6.69 -12.94 -37.09
CA ASP A 75 6.73 -14.20 -36.37
C ASP A 75 8.05 -14.24 -35.59
N LEU A 76 7.94 -14.22 -34.27
CA LEU A 76 9.09 -14.11 -33.36
C LEU A 76 9.20 -15.36 -32.50
N THR A 77 10.44 -15.72 -32.15
CA THR A 77 10.71 -16.73 -31.13
C THR A 77 11.74 -16.19 -30.15
N VAL A 78 11.40 -16.20 -28.87
CA VAL A 78 12.28 -15.74 -27.77
C VAL A 78 12.22 -16.73 -26.61
N PRO A 79 13.25 -16.83 -25.75
CA PRO A 79 13.13 -17.59 -24.52
C PRO A 79 12.20 -16.88 -23.52
N ALA A 80 11.52 -17.64 -22.66
CA ALA A 80 10.78 -17.10 -21.52
C ALA A 80 11.73 -16.38 -20.54
N GLY A 81 11.21 -15.45 -19.74
CA GLY A 81 11.99 -14.55 -18.89
C GLY A 81 11.94 -13.09 -19.34
N ARG A 82 12.91 -12.27 -18.90
CA ARG A 82 12.96 -10.82 -19.22
C ARG A 82 13.44 -10.61 -20.65
N ARG A 83 12.67 -9.87 -21.45
CA ARG A 83 12.96 -9.57 -22.85
C ARG A 83 12.80 -8.09 -23.12
N THR A 84 13.72 -7.58 -23.93
CA THR A 84 13.72 -6.21 -24.40
C THR A 84 13.37 -6.21 -25.88
N PHE A 85 12.38 -5.43 -26.28
CA PHE A 85 12.00 -5.23 -27.67
C PHE A 85 12.29 -3.79 -28.08
N LYS A 86 12.98 -3.63 -29.21
CA LYS A 86 13.20 -2.34 -29.87
C LYS A 86 12.21 -2.21 -31.01
N ILE A 87 11.22 -1.35 -30.82
CA ILE A 87 10.15 -1.13 -31.79
C ILE A 87 10.51 0.07 -32.65
N ILE A 88 10.64 -0.14 -33.95
CA ILE A 88 11.00 0.90 -34.93
C ILE A 88 9.77 1.18 -35.78
N ASN A 89 9.33 2.44 -35.81
CA ASN A 89 8.27 2.85 -36.72
C ASN A 89 8.84 3.31 -38.06
N ASN A 90 8.77 2.43 -39.06
CA ASN A 90 9.11 2.72 -40.46
C ASN A 90 7.84 2.84 -41.33
N SER A 91 6.78 3.44 -40.78
CA SER A 91 5.55 3.80 -41.47
C SER A 91 5.41 5.32 -41.57
N ASP A 92 4.34 5.77 -42.20
CA ASP A 92 4.00 7.18 -42.41
C ASP A 92 3.06 7.76 -41.33
N ARG A 93 2.70 6.97 -40.31
CA ARG A 93 1.78 7.36 -39.23
C ARG A 93 2.30 6.98 -37.85
N THR A 94 1.73 7.57 -36.80
CA THR A 94 1.97 7.13 -35.42
C THR A 94 1.39 5.73 -35.20
N VAL A 95 2.13 4.88 -34.49
CA VAL A 95 1.82 3.46 -34.30
C VAL A 95 2.00 3.04 -32.84
N GLU A 96 1.44 1.87 -32.51
CA GLU A 96 1.66 1.15 -31.26
C GLU A 96 2.11 -0.30 -31.51
N TRP A 97 2.73 -0.91 -30.50
CA TRP A 97 3.09 -2.33 -30.50
C TRP A 97 2.75 -2.95 -29.15
N GLU A 98 1.99 -4.03 -29.19
CA GLU A 98 1.42 -4.70 -28.03
C GLU A 98 1.69 -6.20 -28.11
N ILE A 99 1.85 -6.85 -26.96
CA ILE A 99 1.86 -8.30 -26.80
C ILE A 99 0.51 -8.71 -26.21
N LEU A 100 -0.17 -9.67 -26.84
CA LEU A 100 -1.54 -10.06 -26.51
C LEU A 100 -1.64 -11.54 -26.12
N ASP A 101 -2.46 -11.80 -25.11
CA ASP A 101 -2.97 -13.14 -24.77
C ASP A 101 -4.51 -13.15 -24.90
N GLY A 102 -4.99 -13.56 -26.07
CA GLY A 102 -6.40 -13.49 -26.45
C GLY A 102 -6.91 -12.05 -26.55
N VAL A 103 -7.64 -11.60 -25.52
CA VAL A 103 -8.18 -10.22 -25.41
C VAL A 103 -7.39 -9.34 -24.45
N MET A 104 -6.41 -9.90 -23.74
CA MET A 104 -5.62 -9.19 -22.75
C MET A 104 -4.37 -8.60 -23.40
N VAL A 105 -4.06 -7.35 -23.06
CA VAL A 105 -2.77 -6.71 -23.37
C VAL A 105 -1.81 -7.03 -22.22
N LEU A 106 -0.71 -7.73 -22.52
CA LEU A 106 0.32 -8.06 -21.54
C LEU A 106 1.29 -6.90 -21.34
N GLU A 107 1.74 -6.29 -22.44
CA GLU A 107 2.71 -5.20 -22.46
C GLU A 107 2.51 -4.35 -23.73
N GLU A 108 2.71 -3.04 -23.64
CA GLU A 108 2.47 -2.11 -24.76
C GLU A 108 3.44 -0.92 -24.84
N ARG A 109 3.65 -0.44 -26.08
CA ARG A 109 4.19 0.89 -26.38
C ARG A 109 3.35 1.61 -27.41
N GLU A 110 2.73 2.70 -26.97
CA GLU A 110 1.93 3.60 -27.79
C GLU A 110 2.72 4.82 -28.31
N ASN A 111 2.08 5.55 -29.22
CA ASN A 111 2.52 6.88 -29.68
C ASN A 111 3.92 6.93 -30.33
N ILE A 112 4.35 5.86 -31.00
CA ILE A 112 5.64 5.80 -31.69
C ILE A 112 5.51 6.56 -33.02
N ALA A 113 6.08 7.76 -33.11
CA ALA A 113 6.00 8.60 -34.31
C ALA A 113 6.81 8.04 -35.50
N PRO A 114 6.47 8.39 -36.76
CA PRO A 114 7.22 7.99 -37.95
C PRO A 114 8.73 8.29 -37.84
N GLY A 115 9.56 7.28 -38.09
CA GLY A 115 11.02 7.39 -38.04
C GLY A 115 11.63 7.30 -36.63
N PHE A 116 10.82 7.13 -35.58
CA PHE A 116 11.29 6.95 -34.21
C PHE A 116 11.34 5.47 -33.81
N SER A 117 12.09 5.19 -32.74
CA SER A 117 12.11 3.89 -32.09
C SER A 117 11.86 4.00 -30.59
N SER A 118 11.18 3.01 -30.03
CA SER A 118 10.87 2.90 -28.61
C SER A 118 11.35 1.55 -28.06
N ILE A 119 11.59 1.49 -26.75
CA ILE A 119 11.95 0.25 -26.05
C ILE A 119 10.77 -0.22 -25.19
N LEU A 120 10.42 -1.49 -25.34
CA LEU A 120 9.51 -2.22 -24.46
C LEU A 120 10.32 -3.26 -23.69
N ASN A 121 10.17 -3.31 -22.37
CA ASN A 121 10.68 -4.42 -21.57
C ASN A 121 9.49 -5.26 -21.14
N ALA A 122 9.56 -6.57 -21.32
CA ALA A 122 8.51 -7.51 -20.98
C ALA A 122 9.10 -8.70 -20.21
N ARG A 123 8.31 -9.31 -19.33
CA ARG A 123 8.64 -10.62 -18.75
C ARG A 123 7.65 -11.65 -19.27
N LEU A 124 8.13 -12.63 -20.02
CA LEU A 124 7.30 -13.54 -20.79
C LEU A 124 7.33 -14.96 -20.24
N GLU A 125 6.16 -15.59 -20.14
CA GLU A 125 6.04 -17.02 -19.87
C GLU A 125 6.18 -17.84 -21.17
N ALA A 126 6.51 -19.12 -21.04
CA ALA A 126 6.53 -20.01 -22.20
C ALA A 126 5.11 -20.18 -22.76
N GLY A 127 4.92 -19.92 -24.05
CA GLY A 127 3.59 -19.83 -24.63
C GLY A 127 3.59 -19.35 -26.07
N THR A 128 2.41 -19.14 -26.63
CA THR A 128 2.23 -18.51 -27.94
C THR A 128 1.27 -17.33 -27.76
N TYR A 129 1.75 -16.16 -28.15
CA TYR A 129 1.07 -14.88 -28.02
C TYR A 129 0.83 -14.28 -29.41
N GLU A 130 -0.08 -13.32 -29.47
CA GLU A 130 -0.24 -12.47 -30.65
C GLU A 130 0.47 -11.13 -30.43
N ILE A 131 0.88 -10.47 -31.50
CA ILE A 131 1.43 -9.11 -31.45
C ILE A 131 0.68 -8.18 -32.39
N THR A 132 0.50 -6.92 -32.01
CA THR A 132 -0.04 -5.91 -32.92
C THR A 132 1.04 -5.35 -33.82
N CYS A 133 0.66 -4.93 -35.03
CA CYS A 133 1.56 -4.34 -36.01
C CYS A 133 1.11 -2.96 -36.42
N GLY A 134 1.09 -2.06 -35.43
CA GLY A 134 0.90 -0.63 -35.59
C GLY A 134 -0.51 -0.11 -35.39
N LEU A 135 -1.53 -0.84 -35.85
CA LEU A 135 -2.94 -0.56 -35.56
C LEU A 135 -3.62 -1.86 -35.17
N LEU A 136 -4.55 -1.82 -34.21
CA LEU A 136 -5.34 -3.00 -33.82
C LEU A 136 -6.10 -3.67 -34.98
N SER A 137 -6.44 -2.92 -36.03
CA SER A 137 -7.13 -3.45 -37.21
C SER A 137 -6.21 -4.19 -38.19
N ASN A 138 -4.89 -4.11 -38.01
CA ASN A 138 -3.93 -4.79 -38.88
C ASN A 138 -3.88 -6.28 -38.54
N PRO A 139 -3.45 -7.14 -39.49
CA PRO A 139 -3.19 -8.54 -39.19
C PRO A 139 -2.21 -8.68 -38.02
N ARG A 140 -2.56 -9.52 -37.04
CA ARG A 140 -1.71 -9.80 -35.88
C ARG A 140 -0.51 -10.66 -36.30
N GLY A 141 0.64 -10.38 -35.70
CA GLY A 141 1.81 -11.26 -35.75
C GLY A 141 1.77 -12.30 -34.64
N ARG A 142 2.76 -13.18 -34.60
CA ARG A 142 2.88 -14.27 -33.63
C ARG A 142 4.18 -14.15 -32.84
N LEU A 143 4.11 -14.37 -31.53
CA LEU A 143 5.26 -14.43 -30.65
C LEU A 143 5.26 -15.78 -29.92
N VAL A 144 6.22 -16.64 -30.26
CA VAL A 144 6.47 -17.90 -29.56
C VAL A 144 7.49 -17.67 -28.47
N VAL A 145 7.16 -18.09 -27.27
CA VAL A 145 8.06 -18.01 -26.13
C VAL A 145 8.44 -19.42 -25.70
N THR A 146 9.72 -19.77 -25.83
CA THR A 146 10.20 -21.12 -25.50
C THR A 146 10.55 -21.22 -24.01
N PRO A 147 10.38 -22.39 -23.38
CA PRO A 147 10.84 -22.61 -22.01
C PRO A 147 12.31 -22.24 -21.81
N SER A 148 12.67 -21.70 -20.64
CA SER A 148 14.04 -21.31 -20.32
C SER A 148 14.33 -21.51 -18.84
N ALA A 149 15.61 -21.51 -18.43
CA ALA A 149 15.95 -21.53 -17.00
C ALA A 149 15.51 -20.24 -16.26
N GLU A 150 15.26 -19.15 -17.00
CA GLU A 150 14.65 -17.92 -16.45
C GLU A 150 13.12 -18.04 -16.33
N SER A 151 12.51 -19.11 -16.84
CA SER A 151 11.06 -19.35 -16.74
C SER A 151 10.66 -20.15 -15.50
N THR A 152 11.63 -20.62 -14.70
CA THR A 152 11.40 -21.15 -13.34
C THR A 152 11.31 -20.05 -12.29
N ASP A 153 11.47 -18.81 -12.73
CA ASP A 153 11.55 -17.61 -11.91
C ASP A 153 10.12 -17.03 -11.93
N SER A 154 9.34 -17.45 -10.93
CA SER A 154 7.92 -17.17 -10.65
C SER A 154 7.22 -16.29 -11.68
N ALA A 155 6.44 -16.92 -12.54
CA ALA A 155 5.52 -16.15 -13.35
C ALA A 155 4.46 -15.53 -12.42
N ARG A 156 4.51 -14.20 -12.28
CA ARG A 156 3.57 -13.42 -11.47
C ARG A 156 2.15 -13.93 -11.74
N PRO A 157 1.40 -14.38 -10.72
CA PRO A 157 0.03 -14.80 -10.94
C PRO A 157 -0.75 -13.68 -11.64
N PRO A 158 -1.61 -14.00 -12.62
CA PRO A 158 -2.42 -12.98 -13.27
C PRO A 158 -3.29 -12.28 -12.21
N LEU A 159 -3.61 -11.00 -12.40
CA LEU A 159 -4.40 -10.24 -11.41
C LEU A 159 -5.73 -10.92 -11.05
N THR A 160 -6.31 -11.67 -11.99
CA THR A 160 -7.53 -12.46 -11.78
C THR A 160 -7.38 -13.56 -10.72
N ALA A 161 -6.17 -14.07 -10.50
CA ALA A 161 -5.87 -15.06 -9.47
C ALA A 161 -6.04 -14.51 -8.04
N PHE A 162 -6.01 -13.18 -7.89
CA PHE A 162 -6.19 -12.50 -6.59
C PHE A 162 -7.66 -12.19 -6.26
N ILE A 163 -8.59 -12.33 -7.22
CA ILE A 163 -10.01 -12.00 -6.99
C ILE A 163 -10.58 -12.82 -5.84
N GLY A 164 -10.32 -14.13 -5.82
CA GLY A 164 -10.78 -15.04 -4.76
C GLY A 164 -10.22 -14.65 -3.38
N PRO A 165 -8.89 -14.62 -3.20
CA PRO A 165 -8.25 -14.21 -1.95
C PRO A 165 -8.72 -12.84 -1.43
N LEU A 166 -8.83 -11.84 -2.32
CA LEU A 166 -9.30 -10.49 -1.94
C LEU A 166 -10.77 -10.48 -1.52
N ALA A 167 -11.64 -11.19 -2.25
CA ALA A 167 -13.05 -11.28 -1.91
C ALA A 167 -13.25 -11.97 -0.55
N GLU A 168 -12.54 -13.08 -0.32
CA GLU A 168 -12.60 -13.79 0.95
C GLU A 168 -12.05 -12.96 2.10
N TYR A 169 -10.96 -12.20 1.88
CA TYR A 169 -10.44 -11.31 2.91
C TYR A 169 -11.40 -10.17 3.23
N LYS A 170 -12.08 -9.60 2.22
CA LYS A 170 -13.13 -8.60 2.46
C LYS A 170 -14.27 -9.15 3.31
N VAL A 171 -14.71 -10.38 3.05
CA VAL A 171 -15.73 -11.05 3.87
C VAL A 171 -15.22 -11.25 5.30
N TYR A 172 -13.97 -11.70 5.46
CA TYR A 172 -13.33 -11.84 6.76
C TYR A 172 -13.32 -10.51 7.54
N LEU A 173 -12.83 -9.43 6.92
CA LEU A 173 -12.79 -8.10 7.54
C LEU A 173 -14.20 -7.61 7.93
N ALA A 174 -15.21 -7.82 7.09
CA ALA A 174 -16.58 -7.44 7.38
C ALA A 174 -17.15 -8.22 8.59
N LEU A 175 -16.94 -9.53 8.64
CA LEU A 175 -17.41 -10.37 9.75
C LEU A 175 -16.72 -10.01 11.07
N GLU A 176 -15.39 -9.87 11.06
CA GLU A 176 -14.60 -9.50 12.24
C GLU A 176 -14.95 -8.10 12.74
N THR A 177 -15.13 -7.13 11.84
CA THR A 177 -15.48 -5.74 12.23
C THR A 177 -16.91 -5.66 12.76
N SER A 178 -17.85 -6.42 12.20
CA SER A 178 -19.22 -6.51 12.72
C SER A 178 -19.24 -7.14 14.13
N ALA A 179 -18.49 -8.23 14.33
CA ALA A 179 -18.32 -8.86 15.64
C ALA A 179 -17.65 -7.90 16.64
N LEU A 180 -16.65 -7.14 16.19
CA LEU A 180 -15.98 -6.11 16.98
C LEU A 180 -16.96 -5.02 17.43
N GLY A 181 -17.83 -4.55 16.53
CA GLY A 181 -18.88 -3.57 16.85
C GLY A 181 -19.81 -4.08 17.94
N ALA A 182 -20.27 -5.32 17.85
CA ALA A 182 -21.09 -5.95 18.88
C ALA A 182 -20.35 -6.08 20.23
N ALA A 183 -19.10 -6.56 20.20
CA ALA A 183 -18.29 -6.72 21.42
C ALA A 183 -17.99 -5.37 22.10
N ALA A 184 -17.73 -4.32 21.32
CA ALA A 184 -17.55 -2.96 21.84
C ALA A 184 -18.84 -2.39 22.43
N ALA A 185 -20.00 -2.68 21.82
CA ALA A 185 -21.29 -2.27 22.34
C ALA A 185 -21.60 -2.94 23.69
N ASP A 186 -21.31 -4.25 23.82
CA ASP A 186 -21.45 -4.99 25.08
C ASP A 186 -20.51 -4.44 26.16
N LEU A 187 -19.25 -4.15 25.81
CA LEU A 187 -18.29 -3.52 26.73
C LEU A 187 -18.79 -2.15 27.20
N ALA A 188 -19.26 -1.32 26.28
CA ALA A 188 -19.82 0.00 26.61
C ALA A 188 -21.05 -0.12 27.51
N GLN A 189 -21.90 -1.12 27.28
CA GLN A 189 -23.07 -1.38 28.12
C GLN A 189 -22.68 -1.77 29.54
N ALA A 190 -21.72 -2.68 29.71
CA ALA A 190 -21.22 -3.05 31.04
C ALA A 190 -20.65 -1.84 31.81
N ILE A 191 -19.93 -0.95 31.12
CA ILE A 191 -19.42 0.30 31.70
C ILE A 191 -20.56 1.22 32.13
N ARG A 192 -21.61 1.38 31.32
CA ARG A 192 -22.79 2.20 31.65
C ARG A 192 -23.58 1.63 32.83
N ASP A 193 -23.67 0.31 32.92
CA ASP A 193 -24.37 -0.39 33.99
C ASP A 193 -23.60 -0.40 35.31
N GLY A 194 -22.36 0.10 35.32
CA GLY A 194 -21.51 0.14 36.52
C GLY A 194 -20.85 -1.20 36.85
N ASP A 195 -20.88 -2.18 35.94
CA ASP A 195 -20.36 -3.52 36.16
C ASP A 195 -18.90 -3.63 35.69
N ILE A 196 -17.97 -3.27 36.57
CA ILE A 196 -16.53 -3.27 36.27
C ILE A 196 -15.98 -4.68 36.02
N ASP A 197 -16.51 -5.69 36.71
CA ASP A 197 -16.03 -7.07 36.55
C ASP A 197 -16.46 -7.61 35.18
N ARG A 198 -17.70 -7.33 34.76
CA ARG A 198 -18.16 -7.66 33.41
C ARG A 198 -17.39 -6.89 32.34
N ALA A 199 -17.12 -5.60 32.55
CA ALA A 199 -16.35 -4.80 31.61
C ALA A 199 -14.92 -5.35 31.43
N ARG A 200 -14.24 -5.76 32.52
CA ARG A 200 -12.92 -6.41 32.46
C ARG A 200 -12.95 -7.71 31.66
N GLN A 201 -13.99 -8.54 31.84
CA GLN A 201 -14.15 -9.79 31.08
C GLN A 201 -14.38 -9.55 29.59
N LEU A 202 -15.03 -8.45 29.22
CA LEU A 202 -15.36 -8.11 27.83
C LEU A 202 -14.22 -7.40 27.09
N TYR A 203 -13.28 -6.76 27.81
CA TYR A 203 -12.16 -6.04 27.22
C TYR A 203 -11.31 -6.93 26.29
N GLY A 204 -10.82 -8.07 26.80
CA GLY A 204 -9.94 -8.97 26.04
C GLY A 204 -10.58 -9.50 24.74
N PRO A 205 -11.80 -10.06 24.77
CA PRO A 205 -12.51 -10.49 23.56
C PRO A 205 -12.72 -9.37 22.53
N ALA A 206 -13.11 -8.17 22.96
CA ALA A 206 -13.26 -7.03 22.05
C ALA A 206 -11.91 -6.61 21.44
N ARG A 207 -10.87 -6.59 22.26
CA ARG A 207 -9.50 -6.29 21.84
C ARG A 207 -9.00 -7.28 20.79
N ALA A 208 -9.20 -8.57 20.99
CA ALA A 208 -8.79 -9.63 20.06
C ALA A 208 -9.39 -9.44 18.65
N LEU A 209 -10.67 -9.08 18.56
CA LEU A 209 -11.33 -8.82 17.27
C LEU A 209 -10.72 -7.62 16.53
N TYR A 210 -10.27 -6.58 17.26
CA TYR A 210 -9.51 -5.50 16.63
C TYR A 210 -8.15 -5.99 16.11
N ARG A 211 -7.44 -6.80 16.88
CA ARG A 211 -6.13 -7.38 16.48
C ARG A 211 -6.22 -8.23 15.21
N HIS A 212 -7.33 -8.94 15.00
CA HIS A 212 -7.59 -9.72 13.79
C HIS A 212 -7.56 -8.87 12.51
N ILE A 213 -8.13 -7.66 12.56
CA ILE A 213 -8.29 -6.77 11.40
C ILE A 213 -7.23 -5.67 11.32
N GLU A 214 -6.41 -5.52 12.36
CA GLU A 214 -5.41 -4.48 12.49
C GLU A 214 -4.40 -4.38 11.33
N PRO A 215 -3.99 -5.47 10.65
CA PRO A 215 -3.15 -5.37 9.45
C PRO A 215 -3.70 -4.37 8.41
N VAL A 216 -5.03 -4.24 8.31
CA VAL A 216 -5.71 -3.29 7.43
C VAL A 216 -6.18 -2.05 8.18
N ALA A 217 -6.70 -2.19 9.41
CA ALA A 217 -7.26 -1.06 10.17
C ALA A 217 -6.23 0.04 10.46
N GLN A 218 -4.96 -0.33 10.71
CA GLN A 218 -3.86 0.62 10.98
C GLN A 218 -3.62 1.63 9.84
N ARG A 219 -4.14 1.37 8.64
CA ARG A 219 -4.04 2.30 7.49
C ARG A 219 -4.93 3.52 7.63
N PHE A 220 -5.99 3.42 8.43
CA PHE A 220 -6.84 4.55 8.78
C PHE A 220 -6.26 5.22 10.02
N VAL A 221 -5.14 5.92 9.85
CA VAL A 221 -4.31 6.44 10.95
C VAL A 221 -5.11 7.26 11.97
N ASP A 222 -6.11 8.02 11.52
CA ASP A 222 -7.01 8.77 12.38
C ASP A 222 -7.85 7.85 13.28
N LEU A 223 -8.39 6.76 12.73
CA LEU A 223 -9.19 5.78 13.47
C LEU A 223 -8.31 4.85 14.32
N ASP A 224 -7.18 4.37 13.81
CA ASP A 224 -6.22 3.57 14.60
C ASP A 224 -5.74 4.36 15.82
N SER A 225 -5.41 5.65 15.64
CA SER A 225 -5.06 6.51 16.78
C SER A 225 -6.21 6.67 17.76
N ALA A 226 -7.44 6.88 17.28
CA ALA A 226 -8.60 7.05 18.16
C ALA A 226 -8.99 5.77 18.93
N ILE A 227 -8.84 4.61 18.30
CA ILE A 227 -9.28 3.30 18.81
C ILE A 227 -8.18 2.62 19.64
N ASN A 228 -6.92 2.78 19.25
CA ASN A 228 -5.82 1.87 19.63
C ASN A 228 -4.53 2.61 20.03
N ALA A 229 -4.53 3.95 20.12
CA ALA A 229 -3.36 4.66 20.63
C ALA A 229 -3.10 4.31 22.10
N ARG A 230 -1.85 3.95 22.37
CA ARG A 230 -1.32 3.84 23.73
C ARG A 230 -0.93 5.21 24.27
N ALA A 231 -0.93 5.35 25.60
CA ALA A 231 -0.59 6.61 26.27
C ALA A 231 0.84 7.09 25.96
N ASP A 232 1.79 6.21 25.66
CA ASP A 232 3.18 6.58 25.33
C ASP A 232 3.32 7.38 24.02
N TYR A 233 2.32 7.34 23.14
CA TYR A 233 2.29 8.12 21.90
C TYR A 233 1.71 9.53 22.08
N LEU A 234 1.26 9.90 23.29
CA LEU A 234 0.60 11.17 23.58
C LEU A 234 1.46 12.05 24.50
N ASP A 235 1.51 13.35 24.21
CA ASP A 235 2.36 14.32 24.92
C ASP A 235 2.12 14.32 26.44
N ARG A 236 0.85 14.23 26.86
CA ARG A 236 0.45 14.19 28.27
C ARG A 236 0.10 12.79 28.76
N ARG A 237 0.39 11.76 27.97
CA ARG A 237 0.13 10.35 28.29
C ARG A 237 -1.31 10.12 28.75
N GLU A 238 -1.52 9.47 29.89
CA GLU A 238 -2.84 9.16 30.45
C GLU A 238 -3.67 10.41 30.78
N ALA A 239 -3.03 11.57 30.96
CA ALA A 239 -3.68 12.85 31.19
C ALA A 239 -4.01 13.62 29.90
N ASP A 240 -3.68 13.07 28.73
CA ASP A 240 -3.99 13.69 27.45
C ASP A 240 -5.49 13.53 27.11
N PRO A 241 -6.21 14.61 26.74
CA PRO A 241 -7.61 14.52 26.31
C PRO A 241 -7.79 13.72 25.02
N ALA A 242 -6.73 13.53 24.23
CA ALA A 242 -6.75 12.63 23.07
C ALA A 242 -6.60 11.16 23.45
N PHE A 243 -6.36 10.82 24.73
CA PHE A 243 -6.28 9.43 25.19
C PHE A 243 -7.68 8.81 25.25
N THR A 244 -8.07 8.16 24.15
CA THR A 244 -9.36 7.49 23.97
C THR A 244 -9.18 6.01 23.60
N GLY A 245 -10.26 5.33 23.23
CA GLY A 245 -10.19 3.97 22.69
C GLY A 245 -9.87 2.89 23.73
N PHE A 246 -9.39 1.74 23.25
CA PHE A 246 -9.14 0.55 24.05
C PHE A 246 -8.20 0.81 25.22
N HIS A 247 -7.02 1.38 24.99
CA HIS A 247 -6.04 1.57 26.05
C HIS A 247 -6.48 2.60 27.12
N ARG A 248 -7.34 3.57 26.77
CA ARG A 248 -7.97 4.44 27.78
C ARG A 248 -8.94 3.68 28.66
N LEU A 249 -9.73 2.78 28.07
CA LEU A 249 -10.61 1.89 28.83
C LEU A 249 -9.81 0.91 29.69
N GLU A 250 -8.76 0.32 29.13
CA GLU A 250 -7.82 -0.56 29.82
C GLU A 250 -7.25 0.11 31.07
N TYR A 251 -6.76 1.35 30.94
CA TYR A 251 -6.26 2.13 32.07
C TYR A 251 -7.30 2.31 33.18
N GLY A 252 -8.53 2.69 32.83
CA GLY A 252 -9.60 2.86 33.81
C GLY A 252 -10.02 1.54 34.48
N LEU A 253 -10.13 0.47 33.69
CA LEU A 253 -10.60 -0.84 34.14
C LEU A 253 -9.56 -1.56 34.99
N PHE A 254 -8.29 -1.58 34.60
CA PHE A 254 -7.27 -2.45 35.21
C PHE A 254 -6.35 -1.71 36.17
N ASP A 255 -5.92 -0.48 35.86
CA ASP A 255 -5.06 0.32 36.76
C ASP A 255 -5.89 1.07 37.80
N GLN A 256 -6.81 1.93 37.35
CA GLN A 256 -7.60 2.78 38.25
C GLN A 256 -8.71 2.02 38.98
N SER A 257 -9.08 0.83 38.47
CA SER A 257 -10.22 0.05 38.98
C SER A 257 -11.49 0.90 39.14
N SER A 258 -11.77 1.79 38.19
CA SER A 258 -12.88 2.75 38.24
C SER A 258 -13.51 2.97 36.88
N LEU A 259 -14.84 3.07 36.88
CA LEU A 259 -15.63 3.40 35.68
C LEU A 259 -15.86 4.91 35.50
N THR A 260 -15.30 5.73 36.40
CA THR A 260 -15.51 7.19 36.39
C THR A 260 -15.01 7.80 35.09
N GLY A 261 -15.92 8.40 34.33
CA GLY A 261 -15.61 9.04 33.05
C GLY A 261 -15.38 8.08 31.89
N LEU A 262 -15.57 6.77 32.06
CA LEU A 262 -15.36 5.80 30.97
C LEU A 262 -16.53 5.69 30.00
N ALA A 263 -17.76 5.98 30.43
CA ALA A 263 -18.93 5.84 29.56
C ALA A 263 -18.81 6.65 28.25
N PRO A 264 -18.42 7.95 28.26
CA PRO A 264 -18.20 8.69 27.02
C PRO A 264 -17.05 8.14 26.15
N ILE A 265 -16.03 7.54 26.76
CA ILE A 265 -14.91 6.91 26.03
C ILE A 265 -15.38 5.64 25.32
N ALA A 266 -16.20 4.82 26.00
CA ALA A 266 -16.74 3.60 25.43
C ALA A 266 -17.75 3.89 24.31
N ASP A 267 -18.60 4.92 24.48
CA ASP A 267 -19.51 5.38 23.42
C ASP A 267 -18.74 5.87 22.19
N LYS A 268 -17.64 6.62 22.39
CA LYS A 268 -16.76 7.05 21.30
C LYS A 268 -16.11 5.86 20.60
N LEU A 269 -15.61 4.87 21.34
CA LEU A 269 -15.03 3.65 20.77
C LEU A 269 -16.02 2.91 19.85
N VAL A 270 -17.28 2.77 20.28
CA VAL A 270 -18.34 2.16 19.44
C VAL A 270 -18.55 2.96 18.16
N ALA A 271 -18.60 4.29 18.25
CA ALA A 271 -18.78 5.16 17.07
C ALA A 271 -17.56 5.12 16.11
N ASP A 272 -16.34 5.09 16.65
CA ASP A 272 -15.12 4.98 15.85
C ASP A 272 -15.06 3.62 15.14
N ILE A 273 -15.46 2.53 15.80
CA ILE A 273 -15.55 1.19 15.19
C ILE A 273 -16.62 1.14 14.09
N ALA A 274 -17.78 1.76 14.28
CA ALA A 274 -18.79 1.87 13.22
C ALA A 274 -18.23 2.65 12.01
N THR A 275 -17.48 3.72 12.25
CA THR A 275 -16.81 4.46 11.18
C THR A 275 -15.74 3.61 10.49
N LEU A 276 -15.00 2.80 11.24
CA LEU A 276 -14.02 1.85 10.70
C LEU A 276 -14.71 0.80 9.81
N GLU A 277 -15.85 0.26 10.22
CA GLU A 277 -16.65 -0.68 9.44
C GLU A 277 -17.06 -0.10 8.09
N GLU A 278 -17.57 1.13 8.07
CA GLU A 278 -17.93 1.84 6.83
C GLU A 278 -16.74 2.04 5.89
N ARG A 279 -15.59 2.45 6.45
CA ARG A 279 -14.36 2.67 5.67
C ARG A 279 -13.76 1.37 5.15
N LEU A 280 -13.81 0.29 5.93
CA LEU A 280 -13.39 -1.04 5.48
C LEU A 280 -14.31 -1.57 4.37
N GLY A 281 -15.63 -1.36 4.48
CA GLY A 281 -16.60 -1.79 3.48
C GLY A 281 -16.39 -1.16 2.09
N THR A 282 -15.87 0.07 2.05
CA THR A 282 -15.57 0.79 0.79
C THR A 282 -14.12 0.67 0.33
N LEU A 283 -13.25 0.05 1.13
CA LEU A 283 -11.84 -0.06 0.81
C LEU A 283 -11.60 -0.92 -0.44
N GLN A 284 -10.86 -0.35 -1.38
CA GLN A 284 -10.25 -1.10 -2.47
C GLN A 284 -8.94 -1.70 -1.98
N LEU A 285 -9.01 -2.95 -1.54
CA LEU A 285 -7.84 -3.68 -1.10
C LEU A 285 -7.04 -4.17 -2.31
N GLN A 286 -5.77 -3.79 -2.37
CA GLN A 286 -4.83 -4.28 -3.35
C GLN A 286 -4.10 -5.52 -2.82
N PRO A 287 -3.74 -6.49 -3.66
CA PRO A 287 -3.08 -7.74 -3.23
C PRO A 287 -1.83 -7.51 -2.36
N GLU A 288 -0.95 -6.60 -2.78
CA GLU A 288 0.32 -6.32 -2.10
C GLU A 288 0.11 -5.84 -0.66
N ARG A 289 -1.01 -5.17 -0.42
CA ARG A 289 -1.33 -4.57 0.87
C ARG A 289 -1.72 -5.59 1.94
N MET A 290 -2.04 -6.83 1.56
CA MET A 290 -2.34 -7.88 2.53
C MET A 290 -1.08 -8.23 3.34
N ALA A 291 -0.01 -8.64 2.65
CA ALA A 291 1.25 -9.02 3.29
C ALA A 291 1.97 -7.82 3.91
N ASP A 292 1.96 -6.65 3.25
CA ASP A 292 2.56 -5.41 3.80
C ASP A 292 1.96 -5.02 5.15
N GLY A 293 0.63 -5.12 5.28
CA GLY A 293 -0.09 -4.80 6.51
C GLY A 293 0.32 -5.72 7.66
N ALA A 294 0.39 -7.03 7.40
CA ALA A 294 0.86 -8.00 8.38
C ALA A 294 2.33 -7.76 8.77
N ASN A 295 3.22 -7.53 7.81
CA ASN A 295 4.62 -7.20 8.09
C ASN A 295 4.76 -5.94 8.97
N THR A 296 4.03 -4.87 8.63
CA THR A 296 4.05 -3.61 9.40
C THR A 296 3.60 -3.85 10.83
N LEU A 297 2.49 -4.57 11.02
CA LEU A 297 1.96 -4.89 12.33
C LEU A 297 2.93 -5.74 13.14
N LEU A 298 3.42 -6.84 12.59
CA LEU A 298 4.36 -7.75 13.25
C LEU A 298 5.65 -7.04 13.66
N THR A 299 6.19 -6.18 12.79
CA THR A 299 7.39 -5.39 13.09
C THR A 299 7.16 -4.44 14.27
N ARG A 300 6.02 -3.73 14.28
CA ARG A 300 5.64 -2.83 15.38
C ARG A 300 5.49 -3.59 16.69
N VAL A 301 4.76 -4.70 16.67
CA VAL A 301 4.51 -5.53 17.85
C VAL A 301 5.79 -6.16 18.36
N ALA A 302 6.67 -6.66 17.48
CA ALA A 302 7.98 -7.15 17.89
C ALA A 302 8.85 -6.06 18.55
N GLY A 303 8.70 -4.81 18.11
CA GLY A 303 9.37 -3.64 18.70
C GLY A 303 8.92 -3.37 20.14
N SER A 304 7.61 -3.39 20.40
CA SER A 304 7.05 -3.14 21.74
C SER A 304 7.15 -4.34 22.67
N PHE A 305 6.99 -5.56 22.16
CA PHE A 305 6.95 -6.79 22.97
C PHE A 305 8.29 -7.11 23.63
N GLY A 306 9.41 -6.72 23.02
CA GLY A 306 10.75 -6.91 23.60
C GLY A 306 11.01 -6.04 24.86
N SER A 307 10.19 -5.02 25.11
CA SER A 307 10.33 -4.09 26.23
C SER A 307 9.11 -4.13 27.15
N ASP A 308 8.14 -3.26 26.87
CA ASP A 308 7.04 -2.89 27.77
C ASP A 308 5.69 -3.52 27.37
N GLY A 309 5.60 -4.15 26.20
CA GLY A 309 4.35 -4.66 25.66
C GLY A 309 3.44 -3.56 25.12
N GLU A 310 2.21 -3.92 24.77
CA GLU A 310 1.14 -3.02 24.34
C GLU A 310 0.03 -2.91 25.39
N GLU A 311 -0.24 -3.96 26.18
CA GLU A 311 -1.32 -4.04 27.18
C GLU A 311 -0.79 -3.75 28.60
N ARG A 312 -0.30 -2.52 28.82
CA ARG A 312 0.46 -2.14 30.02
C ARG A 312 -0.30 -2.33 31.34
N TYR A 313 -1.63 -2.21 31.33
CA TYR A 313 -2.43 -2.21 32.55
C TYR A 313 -3.08 -3.58 32.79
N SER A 314 -3.68 -4.15 31.74
CA SER A 314 -4.32 -5.48 31.82
C SER A 314 -3.29 -6.60 31.81
N GLY A 315 -2.09 -6.39 31.25
CA GLY A 315 -1.03 -7.39 31.12
C GLY A 315 -1.38 -8.54 30.16
N THR A 316 -2.36 -8.37 29.28
CA THR A 316 -2.90 -9.43 28.39
C THR A 316 -2.20 -9.48 27.03
N ASP A 317 -0.92 -9.11 26.97
CA ASP A 317 -0.16 -9.03 25.72
C ASP A 317 -0.10 -10.34 24.95
N LEU A 318 -0.02 -11.49 25.63
CA LEU A 318 -0.04 -12.80 24.99
C LEU A 318 -1.38 -13.10 24.32
N ASP A 319 -2.50 -12.74 24.94
CA ASP A 319 -3.83 -12.86 24.32
C ASP A 319 -3.95 -11.98 23.07
N SER A 320 -3.50 -10.72 23.16
CA SER A 320 -3.43 -9.80 22.01
C SER A 320 -2.51 -10.34 20.91
N LEU A 321 -1.43 -11.03 21.28
CA LEU A 321 -0.50 -11.62 20.32
C LEU A 321 -1.06 -12.85 19.61
N VAL A 322 -1.79 -13.72 20.32
CA VAL A 322 -2.52 -14.83 19.70
C VAL A 322 -3.49 -14.32 18.64
N ALA A 323 -4.23 -13.26 18.94
CA ALA A 323 -5.14 -12.64 17.98
C ALA A 323 -4.39 -12.01 16.79
N THR A 324 -3.25 -11.35 17.05
CA THR A 324 -2.38 -10.80 15.99
C THR A 324 -1.90 -11.90 15.03
N LEU A 325 -1.49 -13.06 15.57
CA LEU A 325 -1.08 -14.20 14.76
C LEU A 325 -2.25 -14.84 14.01
N ALA A 326 -3.46 -14.87 14.57
CA ALA A 326 -4.65 -15.35 13.87
C ALA A 326 -4.99 -14.50 12.64
N GLY A 327 -4.97 -13.17 12.76
CA GLY A 327 -5.14 -12.26 11.63
C GLY A 327 -4.04 -12.41 10.56
N THR A 328 -2.80 -12.60 11.00
CA THR A 328 -1.65 -12.89 10.12
C THR A 328 -1.82 -14.22 9.40
N ALA A 329 -2.22 -15.27 10.12
CA ALA A 329 -2.48 -16.60 9.58
C ALA A 329 -3.55 -16.59 8.50
N LYS A 330 -4.60 -15.75 8.67
CA LYS A 330 -5.63 -15.57 7.64
C LYS A 330 -5.02 -15.03 6.34
N ILE A 331 -4.16 -14.01 6.42
CA ILE A 331 -3.49 -13.44 5.24
C ILE A 331 -2.60 -14.49 4.56
N ILE A 332 -1.76 -15.19 5.33
CA ILE A 332 -0.88 -16.24 4.80
C ILE A 332 -1.70 -17.33 4.10
N SER A 333 -2.77 -17.81 4.75
CA SER A 333 -3.67 -18.83 4.20
C SER A 333 -4.29 -18.42 2.87
N LEU A 334 -4.72 -17.16 2.73
CA LEU A 334 -5.34 -16.64 1.51
C LEU A 334 -4.35 -16.52 0.34
N LEU A 335 -3.09 -16.17 0.62
CA LEU A 335 -2.04 -16.05 -0.39
C LEU A 335 -1.39 -17.40 -0.73
N ASN A 336 -1.43 -18.37 0.19
CA ASN A 336 -0.71 -19.63 0.09
C ASN A 336 -0.95 -20.41 -1.23
N PRO A 337 -2.17 -20.52 -1.79
CA PRO A 337 -2.37 -21.23 -3.06
C PRO A 337 -1.58 -20.62 -4.24
N LEU A 338 -1.38 -19.29 -4.22
CA LEU A 338 -0.61 -18.57 -5.24
C LEU A 338 0.88 -18.71 -4.98
N VAL A 339 1.30 -18.56 -3.72
CA VAL A 339 2.70 -18.64 -3.33
C VAL A 339 3.25 -20.05 -3.50
N VAL A 340 2.52 -21.12 -3.12
CA VAL A 340 2.98 -22.51 -3.33
C VAL A 340 3.20 -22.83 -4.80
N LYS A 341 2.37 -22.27 -5.70
CA LYS A 341 2.53 -22.46 -7.14
C LYS A 341 3.76 -21.70 -7.68
N ALA A 342 4.04 -20.51 -7.14
CA ALA A 342 5.11 -19.64 -7.59
C ALA A 342 6.48 -19.99 -6.97
N ASP A 343 6.53 -20.15 -5.66
CA ASP A 343 7.69 -20.55 -4.87
C ASP A 343 7.25 -21.37 -3.62
N PRO A 344 7.30 -22.72 -3.70
CA PRO A 344 6.90 -23.58 -2.59
C PRO A 344 7.85 -23.49 -1.38
N ALA A 345 9.10 -23.06 -1.56
CA ALA A 345 10.03 -22.91 -0.45
C ALA A 345 9.69 -21.66 0.38
N ILE A 346 9.31 -20.56 -0.27
CA ILE A 346 8.82 -19.36 0.43
C ILE A 346 7.51 -19.66 1.16
N ALA A 347 6.57 -20.37 0.54
CA ALA A 347 5.33 -20.78 1.20
C ALA A 347 5.60 -21.63 2.47
N ALA A 348 6.46 -22.64 2.36
CA ALA A 348 6.81 -23.51 3.47
C ALA A 348 7.52 -22.75 4.60
N ASP A 349 8.42 -21.83 4.26
CA ASP A 349 9.13 -21.03 5.26
C ASP A 349 8.18 -20.08 6.01
N ALA A 350 7.28 -19.38 5.32
CA ALA A 350 6.29 -18.52 5.97
C ALA A 350 5.38 -19.30 6.94
N GLN A 351 4.90 -20.48 6.52
CA GLN A 351 4.13 -21.35 7.40
C GLN A 351 4.94 -21.81 8.61
N ALA A 352 6.21 -22.22 8.41
CA ALA A 352 7.07 -22.66 9.50
C ALA A 352 7.34 -21.54 10.52
N LYS A 353 7.51 -20.28 10.07
CA LYS A 353 7.66 -19.12 10.98
C LYS A 353 6.39 -18.84 11.77
N LEU A 354 5.22 -18.93 11.13
CA LEU A 354 3.93 -18.77 11.80
C LEU A 354 3.72 -19.86 12.86
N ASP A 355 4.01 -21.12 12.51
CA ASP A 355 3.88 -22.26 13.42
C ASP A 355 4.84 -22.13 14.61
N ALA A 356 6.09 -21.70 14.37
CA ALA A 356 7.07 -21.48 15.43
C ALA A 356 6.62 -20.39 16.42
N ALA A 357 6.18 -19.23 15.91
CA ALA A 357 5.68 -18.14 16.74
C ALA A 357 4.44 -18.57 17.56
N THR A 358 3.49 -19.26 16.91
CA THR A 358 2.27 -19.76 17.55
C THR A 358 2.61 -20.79 18.63
N ALA A 359 3.46 -21.77 18.32
CA ALA A 359 3.86 -22.81 19.26
C ALA A 359 4.62 -22.23 20.47
N ARG A 360 5.46 -21.20 20.28
CA ARG A 360 6.14 -20.53 21.39
C ARG A 360 5.15 -19.89 22.36
N ILE A 361 4.13 -19.22 21.84
CA ILE A 361 3.12 -18.58 22.68
C ILE A 361 2.28 -19.65 23.38
N GLU A 362 1.76 -20.64 22.66
CA GLU A 362 0.95 -21.72 23.25
C GLU A 362 1.70 -22.51 24.33
N ALA A 363 3.03 -22.65 24.22
CA ALA A 363 3.86 -23.27 25.27
C ALA A 363 3.85 -22.51 26.61
N LEU A 364 3.45 -21.23 26.63
CA LEU A 364 3.29 -20.42 27.84
C LEU A 364 1.89 -20.53 28.45
N ARG A 365 0.94 -21.20 27.79
CA ARG A 365 -0.44 -21.29 28.25
C ARG A 365 -0.56 -22.16 29.50
N THR A 366 -1.27 -21.65 30.50
CA THR A 366 -1.57 -22.36 31.76
C THR A 366 -3.05 -22.78 31.79
N PRO A 367 -3.48 -23.63 32.75
CA PRO A 367 -4.90 -23.94 32.95
C PRO A 367 -5.77 -22.70 33.25
N GLN A 368 -5.15 -21.61 33.71
CA GLN A 368 -5.80 -20.33 34.02
C GLN A 368 -5.75 -19.33 32.85
N GLY A 369 -5.19 -19.72 31.71
CA GLY A 369 -4.92 -18.83 30.57
C GLY A 369 -3.45 -18.45 30.46
N TYR A 370 -3.17 -17.40 29.69
CA TYR A 370 -1.81 -16.90 29.53
C TYR A 370 -1.33 -16.14 30.77
N PRO A 371 -0.03 -16.25 31.11
CA PRO A 371 0.54 -15.41 32.16
C PRO A 371 0.48 -13.95 31.74
N ARG A 372 0.43 -13.06 32.74
CA ARG A 372 0.58 -11.62 32.50
C ARG A 372 1.96 -11.34 31.90
N PHE A 373 2.06 -10.29 31.11
CA PHE A 373 3.31 -9.88 30.47
C PHE A 373 4.46 -9.63 31.46
N ASP A 374 4.16 -9.05 32.62
CA ASP A 374 5.13 -8.80 33.69
C ASP A 374 5.74 -10.08 34.30
N ALA A 375 5.07 -11.22 34.16
CA ALA A 375 5.57 -12.52 34.59
C ALA A 375 6.55 -13.17 33.59
N LEU A 376 6.62 -12.66 32.35
CA LEU A 376 7.61 -13.11 31.37
C LEU A 376 8.97 -12.50 31.67
N ASP A 377 10.01 -13.32 31.65
CA ASP A 377 11.38 -12.84 31.75
C ASP A 377 11.85 -12.17 30.44
N ALA A 378 12.96 -11.42 30.52
CA ALA A 378 13.50 -10.68 29.37
C ALA A 378 13.92 -11.60 28.21
N GLY A 379 14.36 -12.83 28.50
CA GLY A 379 14.75 -13.81 27.48
C GLY A 379 13.53 -14.35 26.73
N GLN A 380 12.44 -14.64 27.44
CA GLN A 380 11.16 -15.05 26.84
C GLN A 380 10.60 -13.95 25.94
N ARG A 381 10.59 -12.70 26.42
CA ARG A 381 10.13 -11.54 25.63
C ARG A 381 10.96 -11.34 24.37
N ALA A 382 12.29 -11.43 24.49
CA ALA A 382 13.20 -11.32 23.36
C ALA A 382 12.97 -12.44 22.32
N ALA A 383 12.83 -13.69 22.77
CA ALA A 383 12.61 -14.82 21.88
C ALA A 383 11.27 -14.74 21.13
N ILE A 384 10.20 -14.26 21.78
CA ILE A 384 8.93 -13.99 21.11
C ILE A 384 9.10 -12.88 20.08
N ALA A 385 9.74 -11.77 20.45
CA ALA A 385 9.99 -10.66 19.53
C ALA A 385 10.81 -11.09 18.30
N ASP A 386 11.80 -11.98 18.48
CA ASP A 386 12.60 -12.51 17.37
C ASP A 386 11.78 -13.39 16.42
N ASP A 387 10.90 -14.25 16.94
CA ASP A 387 10.00 -15.04 16.10
C ASP A 387 9.03 -14.15 15.30
N LEU A 388 8.54 -13.06 15.90
CA LEU A 388 7.68 -12.09 15.21
C LEU A 388 8.44 -11.34 14.10
N ARG A 389 9.71 -10.95 14.33
CA ARG A 389 10.56 -10.35 13.28
C ARG A 389 10.78 -11.33 12.13
N ALA A 390 11.10 -12.59 12.45
CA ALA A 390 11.30 -13.62 11.45
C ALA A 390 10.03 -13.88 10.62
N LEU A 391 8.86 -13.85 11.26
CA LEU A 391 7.57 -13.95 10.56
C LEU A 391 7.27 -12.72 9.70
N ALA A 392 7.62 -11.52 10.16
CA ALA A 392 7.46 -10.28 9.40
C ALA A 392 8.31 -10.30 8.11
N GLU A 393 9.58 -10.72 8.22
CA GLU A 393 10.48 -10.92 7.08
C GLU A 393 9.96 -11.99 6.10
N ALA A 394 9.44 -13.11 6.62
CA ALA A 394 8.85 -14.15 5.78
C ALA A 394 7.59 -13.65 5.05
N THR A 395 6.76 -12.86 5.72
CA THR A 395 5.55 -12.26 5.14
C THR A 395 5.91 -11.30 4.00
N THR A 396 6.97 -10.52 4.16
CA THR A 396 7.48 -9.62 3.09
C THR A 396 7.86 -10.41 1.82
N ARG A 397 8.49 -11.58 1.98
CA ARG A 397 8.87 -12.44 0.86
C ARG A 397 7.69 -13.06 0.12
N LEU A 398 6.49 -13.12 0.72
CA LEU A 398 5.30 -13.58 0.02
C LEU A 398 5.00 -12.69 -1.18
N ASN A 399 5.01 -11.35 -1.02
CA ASN A 399 4.75 -10.43 -2.13
C ASN A 399 5.75 -10.62 -3.28
N ALA A 400 7.04 -10.74 -2.97
CA ALA A 400 8.08 -10.99 -3.97
C ALA A 400 7.85 -12.31 -4.73
N ALA A 401 7.52 -13.39 -4.01
CA ALA A 401 7.26 -14.70 -4.62
C ALA A 401 6.17 -14.67 -5.69
N ILE A 402 5.14 -13.84 -5.50
CA ILE A 402 4.00 -13.69 -6.40
C ILE A 402 4.02 -12.37 -7.19
N GLY A 403 5.20 -11.74 -7.32
CA GLY A 403 5.42 -10.58 -8.19
C GLY A 403 4.61 -9.33 -7.84
N LEU A 404 4.40 -9.07 -6.56
CA LEU A 404 3.66 -7.92 -6.03
C LEU A 404 4.58 -6.80 -5.47
N GLU A 405 5.81 -6.70 -5.99
CA GLU A 405 6.84 -5.73 -5.56
C GLU A 405 6.56 -4.27 -5.99
#